data_AF-A0A1W2D929-F1
#
_entry.id   AF-A0A1W2D929-F1
#
_cell.length_a   1.000
_cell.length_b   1.000
_cell.length_c   1.000
_cell.angle_alpha   90.00
_cell.angle_beta   90.00
_cell.angle_gamma   90.00
#
_symmetry.space_group_name_H-M   'P 1'
#
loop_
_entity.id
_entity.type
_entity.pdbx_description
1 polymer ?
#
loop_
_entity_poly.entity_id
_entity_poly.type
_entity_poly.pdbx_seq_one_letter_code
_entity_poly.pdbx_strand_id
1 'polypeptide(L)'
;MHFLSKHLAIRIWITALAGIPLSFIMISPVSKEIPHLSPPVVYVLIICLVFIITGVGMNFMACQLIKNAIQNARKYEQNGQNKQCENQLIKAVSIYNSAFLLPWKKQNTVEKLTGAMARFSLTHDRATPLFINATTQFLKFCPHETDIAAQWLKKEAFFLPNDPDCDRALTLIARSQKDNISILPLLLHRFVKTRRCDFQARNLYTLCKKVRLLSPSMEQKILTIVPDAFTEFPAMDSLNSIPVPSDAKSNTAFSSPYQPK
;
A
#
# COMPACT_ATOMS: atom_id res chain seq x y z
N MET A 1 -0.18 -10.93 -19.28
CA MET A 1 -0.50 -10.09 -20.47
C MET A 1 -1.86 -10.43 -21.12
N HIS A 2 -2.32 -11.69 -21.12
CA HIS A 2 -3.58 -12.10 -21.78
C HIS A 2 -4.89 -11.49 -21.24
N PHE A 3 -4.91 -10.97 -20.00
CA PHE A 3 -6.12 -10.35 -19.42
C PHE A 3 -6.24 -8.84 -19.75
N LEU A 4 -5.12 -8.15 -19.96
CA LEU A 4 -5.11 -6.74 -20.35
C LEU A 4 -5.74 -6.53 -21.73
N SER A 5 -5.48 -7.45 -22.67
CA SER A 5 -6.05 -7.38 -24.02
C SER A 5 -7.57 -7.53 -24.02
N LYS A 6 -8.13 -8.42 -23.18
CA LYS A 6 -9.58 -8.65 -23.11
C LYS A 6 -10.34 -7.41 -22.60
N HIS A 7 -9.83 -6.76 -21.56
CA HIS A 7 -10.49 -5.55 -21.03
C HIS A 7 -10.37 -4.36 -21.96
N LEU A 8 -9.20 -4.18 -22.60
CA LEU A 8 -9.04 -3.13 -23.60
C LEU A 8 -9.96 -3.37 -24.80
N ALA A 9 -10.07 -4.62 -25.27
CA ALA A 9 -10.97 -5.01 -26.34
C ALA A 9 -12.43 -4.70 -25.99
N ILE A 10 -12.90 -5.11 -24.80
CA ILE A 10 -14.27 -4.83 -24.34
C ILE A 10 -14.53 -3.32 -24.31
N ARG A 11 -13.59 -2.52 -23.79
CA ARG A 11 -13.72 -1.06 -23.74
C ARG A 11 -13.78 -0.45 -25.14
N ILE A 12 -12.94 -0.91 -26.06
CA ILE A 12 -12.95 -0.46 -27.46
C ILE A 12 -14.29 -0.81 -28.12
N TRP A 13 -14.79 -2.02 -27.92
CA TRP A 13 -16.09 -2.45 -28.45
C TRP A 13 -17.26 -1.61 -27.93
N ILE A 14 -17.32 -1.37 -26.62
CA ILE A 14 -18.36 -0.51 -26.02
C ILE A 14 -18.24 0.92 -26.55
N THR A 15 -17.02 1.44 -26.66
CA THR A 15 -16.78 2.79 -27.17
C THR A 15 -17.16 2.91 -28.64
N ALA A 16 -16.86 1.90 -29.47
CA ALA A 16 -17.27 1.88 -30.87
C ALA A 16 -18.80 1.81 -30.99
N LEU A 17 -19.44 0.90 -30.24
CA LEU A 17 -20.88 0.68 -30.30
C LEU A 17 -21.67 1.90 -29.83
N ALA A 18 -21.19 2.63 -28.81
CA ALA A 18 -21.85 3.83 -28.31
C ALA A 18 -21.39 5.12 -29.04
N GLY A 19 -20.10 5.22 -29.35
CA GLY A 19 -19.49 6.42 -29.90
C GLY A 19 -19.86 6.68 -31.35
N ILE A 20 -19.98 5.64 -32.18
CA ILE A 20 -20.40 5.78 -33.59
C ILE A 20 -21.81 6.39 -33.69
N PRO A 21 -22.87 5.81 -33.11
CA PRO A 21 -24.21 6.38 -33.23
C PRO A 21 -24.32 7.75 -32.54
N LEU A 22 -23.66 7.93 -31.39
CA LEU A 22 -23.65 9.23 -30.71
C LEU A 22 -23.00 10.32 -31.56
N SER A 23 -21.95 9.99 -32.32
CA SER A 23 -21.30 10.94 -33.21
C SER A 23 -22.22 11.41 -34.33
N PHE A 24 -22.99 10.50 -34.95
CA PHE A 24 -23.95 10.87 -36.00
C PHE A 24 -25.05 11.82 -35.48
N ILE A 25 -25.51 11.61 -34.25
CA ILE A 25 -26.54 12.46 -33.63
C ILE A 25 -25.97 13.84 -33.26
N MET A 26 -24.76 13.87 -32.71
CA MET A 26 -24.16 15.09 -32.14
C MET A 26 -23.44 15.98 -33.17
N ILE A 27 -23.08 15.47 -34.35
CA ILE A 27 -22.35 16.29 -35.35
C ILE A 27 -23.20 17.48 -35.85
N SER A 28 -24.51 17.29 -36.00
CA SER A 28 -25.43 18.31 -36.50
C SER A 28 -25.61 19.50 -35.54
N PRO A 29 -25.90 19.31 -34.24
CA PRO A 29 -25.99 20.44 -33.30
C PRO A 29 -24.64 21.12 -33.06
N VAL A 30 -23.55 20.35 -32.92
CA VAL A 30 -22.22 20.92 -32.61
C VAL A 30 -21.68 21.76 -33.77
N SER A 31 -21.89 21.33 -35.02
CA SER A 31 -21.49 22.09 -36.21
C SER A 31 -22.24 23.43 -36.35
N LYS A 32 -23.48 23.51 -35.86
CA LYS A 32 -24.26 24.75 -35.85
C LYS A 32 -23.79 25.75 -34.81
N GLU A 33 -23.39 25.28 -33.63
CA GLU A 33 -22.92 26.16 -32.55
C GLU A 33 -21.45 26.59 -32.71
N ILE A 34 -20.61 25.74 -33.31
CA ILE A 34 -19.18 26.00 -33.47
C ILE A 34 -18.75 25.81 -34.93
N PRO A 35 -19.05 26.79 -35.82
CA PRO A 35 -18.80 26.67 -37.25
C PRO A 35 -17.31 26.60 -37.63
N HIS A 36 -16.40 26.94 -36.70
CA HIS A 36 -14.95 26.87 -36.91
C HIS A 36 -14.35 25.47 -36.68
N LEU A 37 -15.09 24.53 -36.09
CA LEU A 37 -14.59 23.18 -35.86
C LEU A 37 -14.86 22.28 -37.07
N SER A 38 -13.81 21.65 -37.62
CA SER A 38 -13.99 20.67 -38.69
C SER A 38 -14.74 19.42 -38.19
N PRO A 39 -15.67 18.84 -38.98
CA PRO A 39 -16.43 17.66 -38.57
C PRO A 39 -15.59 16.46 -38.10
N PRO A 40 -14.42 16.14 -38.69
CA PRO A 40 -13.54 15.08 -38.20
C PRO A 40 -13.05 15.33 -36.76
N VAL A 41 -12.78 16.58 -36.39
CA VAL A 41 -12.35 16.94 -35.03
C VAL A 41 -13.47 16.69 -34.02
N VAL A 42 -14.71 17.05 -34.36
CA VAL A 42 -15.89 16.80 -33.51
C VAL A 42 -16.07 15.30 -33.27
N TYR A 43 -15.93 14.48 -34.32
CA TYR A 43 -16.01 13.02 -34.22
C TYR A 43 -14.97 12.44 -33.25
N VAL A 44 -13.70 12.86 -33.39
CA VAL A 44 -12.62 12.40 -32.50
C VAL A 44 -12.89 12.80 -31.05
N LEU A 45 -13.34 14.04 -30.80
CA LEU A 45 -13.67 14.50 -29.45
C LEU A 45 -14.78 13.68 -28.80
N ILE A 46 -15.84 13.36 -29.54
CA ILE A 46 -16.95 12.54 -29.04
C ILE A 46 -16.47 11.13 -28.70
N ILE A 47 -15.69 10.49 -29.56
CA ILE A 47 -15.13 9.16 -29.28
C ILE A 47 -14.22 9.19 -28.05
N CYS A 48 -13.34 10.18 -27.94
CA CYS A 48 -12.48 10.35 -26.77
C CYS A 48 -13.32 10.52 -25.49
N LEU A 49 -14.37 11.33 -25.53
CA LEU A 49 -15.26 11.56 -24.40
C LEU A 49 -16.01 10.28 -23.99
N VAL A 50 -16.58 9.54 -24.94
CA VAL A 50 -17.23 8.24 -24.69
C VAL A 50 -16.23 7.25 -24.09
N PHE A 51 -15.01 7.16 -24.65
CA PHE A 51 -13.96 6.28 -24.16
C PHE A 51 -13.61 6.58 -22.69
N ILE A 52 -13.49 7.86 -22.34
CA ILE A 52 -13.23 8.31 -20.96
C ILE A 52 -14.41 7.93 -20.06
N ILE A 53 -15.65 8.25 -20.45
CA ILE A 53 -16.86 7.94 -19.67
C ILE A 53 -16.98 6.43 -19.42
N THR A 54 -16.81 5.59 -20.44
CA THR A 54 -16.83 4.13 -20.29
C THR A 54 -15.75 3.66 -19.31
N GLY A 55 -14.55 4.21 -19.39
CA GLY A 55 -13.45 3.89 -18.47
C GLY A 55 -13.78 4.24 -17.02
N VAL A 56 -14.31 5.43 -16.78
CA VAL A 56 -14.72 5.89 -15.44
C VAL A 56 -15.89 5.05 -14.91
N GLY A 57 -16.88 4.75 -15.76
CA GLY A 57 -18.05 3.94 -15.41
C GLY A 57 -17.66 2.51 -15.00
N MET A 58 -16.81 1.85 -15.77
CA MET A 58 -16.30 0.51 -15.43
C MET A 58 -15.52 0.51 -14.11
N ASN A 59 -14.67 1.52 -13.88
CA ASN A 59 -13.95 1.67 -12.62
C ASN A 59 -14.90 1.87 -11.43
N PHE A 60 -15.95 2.68 -11.60
CA PHE A 60 -16.97 2.88 -10.56
C PHE A 60 -17.73 1.58 -10.27
N MET A 61 -18.16 0.85 -11.30
CA MET A 61 -18.82 -0.44 -11.15
C MET A 61 -17.93 -1.45 -10.44
N ALA A 62 -16.65 -1.57 -10.80
CA ALA A 62 -15.71 -2.46 -10.14
C ALA A 62 -15.56 -2.14 -8.64
N CYS A 63 -15.38 -0.85 -8.31
CA CYS A 63 -15.36 -0.41 -6.91
C CYS A 63 -16.65 -0.77 -6.16
N GLN A 64 -17.81 -0.61 -6.78
CA GLN A 64 -19.09 -0.91 -6.16
C GLN A 64 -19.28 -2.42 -5.96
N LEU A 65 -18.88 -3.24 -6.92
CA LEU A 65 -18.91 -4.70 -6.80
C LEU A 65 -18.01 -5.19 -5.67
N ILE A 66 -16.80 -4.62 -5.53
CA ILE A 66 -15.90 -4.95 -4.41
C ILE A 66 -16.52 -4.56 -3.07
N LYS A 67 -17.10 -3.35 -2.97
CA LYS A 67 -17.79 -2.90 -1.75
C LYS A 67 -18.95 -3.81 -1.39
N ASN A 68 -19.79 -4.18 -2.36
CA ASN A 68 -20.92 -5.08 -2.15
C ASN A 68 -20.44 -6.48 -1.72
N ALA A 69 -19.36 -7.00 -2.33
CA ALA A 69 -18.78 -8.27 -1.92
C ALA A 69 -18.24 -8.24 -0.48
N ILE A 70 -17.59 -7.15 -0.05
CA ILE A 70 -17.15 -6.96 1.34
C ILE A 70 -18.34 -6.87 2.30
N GLN A 71 -19.39 -6.15 1.94
CA GLN A 71 -20.61 -6.07 2.76
C GLN A 71 -21.30 -7.43 2.90
N ASN A 72 -21.38 -8.19 1.81
CA ASN A 72 -21.93 -9.53 1.83
C ASN A 72 -21.07 -10.49 2.66
N ALA A 73 -19.74 -10.41 2.53
CA ALA A 73 -18.81 -11.16 3.38
C ALA A 73 -19.07 -10.90 4.87
N ARG A 74 -19.23 -9.64 5.28
CA ARG A 74 -19.57 -9.28 6.68
C ARG A 74 -20.91 -9.85 7.14
N LYS A 75 -21.93 -9.83 6.28
CA LYS A 75 -23.23 -10.46 6.59
C LYS A 75 -23.09 -11.96 6.80
N TYR A 76 -22.32 -12.64 5.93
CA TYR A 76 -22.06 -14.07 6.08
C TYR A 76 -21.23 -14.38 7.34
N GLU A 77 -20.28 -13.53 7.70
CA GLU A 77 -19.51 -13.64 8.94
C GLU A 77 -20.40 -13.52 10.18
N GLN A 78 -21.30 -12.53 10.22
CA GLN A 78 -22.28 -12.36 11.31
C GLN A 78 -23.24 -13.55 11.45
N ASN A 79 -23.54 -14.22 10.33
CA ASN A 79 -24.38 -15.42 10.30
C ASN A 79 -23.60 -16.72 10.55
N GLY A 80 -22.29 -16.65 10.84
CA GLY A 80 -21.42 -17.82 11.05
C GLY A 80 -21.13 -18.64 9.79
N GLN A 81 -21.45 -18.12 8.61
CA GLN A 81 -21.29 -18.80 7.31
C GLN A 81 -19.87 -18.57 6.75
N ASN A 82 -18.86 -19.11 7.44
CA ASN A 82 -17.44 -18.84 7.17
C ASN A 82 -16.99 -19.15 5.74
N LYS A 83 -17.44 -20.27 5.15
CA LYS A 83 -17.12 -20.63 3.75
C LYS A 83 -17.68 -19.62 2.75
N GLN A 84 -18.86 -19.07 3.01
CA GLN A 84 -19.50 -18.11 2.12
C GLN A 84 -18.82 -16.73 2.24
N CYS A 85 -18.42 -16.34 3.45
CA CYS A 85 -17.58 -15.16 3.67
C CYS A 85 -16.26 -15.25 2.87
N GLU A 86 -15.54 -16.37 3.01
CA GLU A 86 -14.29 -16.62 2.27
C GLU A 86 -14.49 -16.52 0.75
N ASN A 87 -15.53 -17.16 0.21
CA ASN A 87 -15.84 -17.10 -1.22
C ASN A 87 -16.12 -15.66 -1.71
N GLN A 88 -16.81 -14.84 -0.91
CA GLN A 88 -17.06 -13.44 -1.28
C GLN A 88 -15.78 -12.60 -1.26
N LEU A 89 -14.89 -12.85 -0.30
CA LEU A 89 -13.59 -12.16 -0.24
C LEU A 89 -12.68 -12.55 -1.41
N ILE A 90 -12.61 -13.85 -1.75
CA ILE A 90 -11.86 -14.33 -2.92
C ILE A 90 -12.45 -13.73 -4.21
N LYS A 91 -13.78 -13.67 -4.32
CA LYS A 91 -14.47 -13.03 -5.45
C LYS A 91 -14.10 -11.54 -5.56
N ALA A 92 -14.05 -10.83 -4.44
CA ALA A 92 -13.64 -9.42 -4.41
C ALA A 92 -12.19 -9.23 -4.89
N VAL A 93 -11.27 -10.11 -4.50
CA VAL A 93 -9.87 -10.10 -4.99
C VAL A 93 -9.81 -10.37 -6.49
N SER A 94 -10.59 -11.33 -7.00
CA SER A 94 -10.65 -11.60 -8.44
C SER A 94 -11.15 -10.39 -9.24
N ILE A 95 -12.20 -9.71 -8.74
CA ILE A 95 -12.71 -8.46 -9.34
C ILE A 95 -11.64 -7.36 -9.29
N TYR A 96 -10.93 -7.22 -8.17
CA TYR A 96 -9.84 -6.26 -8.04
C TYR A 96 -8.69 -6.54 -9.04
N ASN A 97 -8.27 -7.79 -9.20
CA ASN A 97 -7.19 -8.17 -10.11
C ASN A 97 -7.56 -8.02 -11.60
N SER A 98 -8.85 -8.12 -11.91
CA SER A 98 -9.38 -7.94 -13.27
C SER A 98 -9.71 -6.48 -13.60
N ALA A 99 -10.08 -5.68 -12.60
CA ALA A 99 -10.47 -4.30 -12.81
C ALA A 99 -9.28 -3.36 -12.98
N PHE A 100 -9.33 -2.50 -14.00
CA PHE A 100 -8.42 -1.37 -14.14
C PHE A 100 -8.87 -0.23 -13.23
N LEU A 101 -8.47 -0.28 -11.96
CA LEU A 101 -8.82 0.76 -11.01
C LEU A 101 -7.95 2.01 -11.18
N LEU A 102 -8.58 3.19 -11.22
CA LEU A 102 -7.85 4.45 -11.17
C LEU A 102 -7.00 4.51 -9.88
N PRO A 103 -5.74 4.97 -9.94
CA PRO A 103 -4.78 4.85 -8.85
C PRO A 103 -5.29 5.43 -7.52
N TRP A 104 -6.10 6.48 -7.58
CA TRP A 104 -6.61 7.20 -6.41
C TRP A 104 -7.73 6.44 -5.70
N LYS A 105 -8.62 5.77 -6.45
CA LYS A 105 -9.68 4.91 -5.86
C LYS A 105 -9.14 3.53 -5.48
N LYS A 106 -8.06 3.10 -6.13
CA LYS A 106 -7.40 1.82 -5.89
C LYS A 106 -6.93 1.70 -4.44
N GLN A 107 -6.29 2.72 -3.88
CA GLN A 107 -5.73 2.65 -2.53
C GLN A 107 -6.79 2.39 -1.45
N ASN A 108 -7.87 3.19 -1.42
CA ASN A 108 -8.94 3.04 -0.43
C ASN A 108 -9.70 1.70 -0.59
N THR A 109 -9.91 1.26 -1.84
CA THR A 109 -10.54 -0.05 -2.08
C THR A 109 -9.64 -1.22 -1.66
N VAL A 110 -8.33 -1.13 -1.92
CA VAL A 110 -7.34 -2.14 -1.49
C VAL A 110 -7.27 -2.21 0.02
N GLU A 111 -7.17 -1.07 0.69
CA GLU A 111 -7.12 -1.00 2.15
C GLU A 111 -8.34 -1.66 2.78
N LYS A 112 -9.55 -1.35 2.29
CA LYS A 112 -10.79 -1.96 2.78
C LYS A 112 -10.86 -3.46 2.52
N LEU A 113 -10.45 -3.89 1.33
CA LEU A 113 -10.48 -5.31 0.96
C LEU A 113 -9.46 -6.11 1.78
N THR A 114 -8.20 -5.67 1.77
CA THR A 114 -7.11 -6.32 2.52
C THR A 114 -7.36 -6.26 4.02
N GLY A 115 -7.97 -5.20 4.56
CA GLY A 115 -8.37 -5.11 5.96
C GLY A 115 -9.52 -6.06 6.33
N ALA A 116 -10.50 -6.26 5.44
CA ALA A 116 -11.55 -7.26 5.64
C ALA A 116 -10.98 -8.68 5.62
N MET A 117 -10.07 -8.96 4.68
CA MET A 117 -9.35 -10.24 4.60
C MET A 117 -8.45 -10.48 5.82
N ALA A 118 -7.74 -9.46 6.28
CA ALA A 118 -6.90 -9.52 7.46
C ALA A 118 -7.71 -9.94 8.68
N ARG A 119 -8.80 -9.20 8.97
CA ARG A 119 -9.71 -9.54 10.07
C ARG A 119 -10.24 -10.96 9.95
N PHE A 120 -10.77 -11.35 8.79
CA PHE A 120 -11.29 -12.70 8.58
C PHE A 120 -10.22 -13.78 8.83
N SER A 121 -9.02 -13.60 8.26
CA SER A 121 -7.91 -14.55 8.37
C SER A 121 -7.39 -14.71 9.80
N LEU A 122 -7.37 -13.61 10.56
CA LEU A 122 -6.89 -13.60 11.92
C LEU A 122 -7.93 -14.19 12.88
N THR A 123 -9.22 -13.87 12.69
CA THR A 123 -10.32 -14.42 13.49
C THR A 123 -10.54 -15.93 13.26
N HIS A 124 -10.50 -16.40 12.01
CA HIS A 124 -10.86 -17.78 11.65
C HIS A 124 -9.67 -18.71 11.39
N ASP A 125 -8.47 -18.27 11.77
CA ASP A 125 -7.22 -18.99 11.57
C ASP A 125 -6.96 -19.51 10.15
N ARG A 126 -7.35 -18.71 9.16
CA ARG A 126 -7.13 -18.99 7.75
C ARG A 126 -5.77 -18.47 7.30
N ALA A 127 -4.79 -19.36 7.21
CA ALA A 127 -3.44 -19.06 6.76
C ALA A 127 -3.17 -19.52 5.31
N THR A 128 -4.09 -19.27 4.37
CA THR A 128 -3.80 -19.55 2.96
C THR A 128 -2.87 -18.46 2.39
N PRO A 129 -2.07 -18.74 1.35
CA PRO A 129 -1.12 -17.76 0.79
C PRO A 129 -1.79 -16.44 0.37
N LEU A 130 -3.02 -16.52 -0.12
CA LEU A 130 -3.83 -15.36 -0.52
C LEU A 130 -4.20 -14.48 0.68
N PHE A 131 -4.61 -15.08 1.81
CA PHE A 131 -4.91 -14.34 3.03
C PHE A 131 -3.65 -13.82 3.72
N ILE A 132 -2.56 -14.60 3.73
CA ILE A 132 -1.26 -14.16 4.26
C ILE A 132 -0.79 -12.91 3.53
N ASN A 133 -0.76 -12.95 2.20
CA ASN A 133 -0.34 -11.80 1.39
C ASN A 133 -1.26 -10.59 1.59
N ALA A 134 -2.58 -10.79 1.62
CA ALA A 134 -3.53 -9.71 1.88
C ALA A 134 -3.33 -9.06 3.26
N THR A 135 -3.09 -9.85 4.31
CA THR A 135 -2.84 -9.36 5.66
C THR A 135 -1.51 -8.61 5.76
N THR A 136 -0.44 -9.16 5.19
CA THR A 136 0.88 -8.51 5.15
C THR A 136 0.81 -7.19 4.38
N GLN A 137 0.07 -7.17 3.26
CA GLN A 137 -0.14 -5.95 2.47
C GLN A 137 -0.99 -4.92 3.21
N PHE A 138 -2.04 -5.34 3.94
CA PHE A 138 -2.82 -4.43 4.78
C PHE A 138 -1.95 -3.74 5.82
N LEU A 139 -1.10 -4.50 6.54
CA LEU A 139 -0.21 -3.96 7.57
C LEU A 139 0.86 -3.02 7.02
N LYS A 140 1.26 -3.17 5.75
CA LYS A 140 2.12 -2.18 5.08
C LYS A 140 1.42 -0.83 4.85
N PHE A 141 0.11 -0.85 4.57
CA PHE A 141 -0.67 0.37 4.37
C PHE A 141 -1.13 1.00 5.68
N CYS A 142 -1.55 0.18 6.64
CA CYS A 142 -2.08 0.60 7.93
C CYS A 142 -1.25 0.03 9.09
N PRO A 143 0.02 0.45 9.24
CA PRO A 143 0.91 -0.10 10.26
C PRO A 143 0.56 0.36 11.68
N HIS A 144 -0.44 1.25 11.86
CA HIS A 144 -0.91 1.74 13.15
C HIS A 144 -2.02 0.87 13.78
N GLU A 145 -2.59 -0.07 13.01
CA GLU A 145 -3.65 -0.97 13.47
C GLU A 145 -3.09 -2.00 14.47
N THR A 146 -3.12 -1.63 15.74
CA THR A 146 -2.53 -2.37 16.87
C THR A 146 -3.09 -3.79 16.98
N ASP A 147 -4.41 -3.95 16.96
CA ASP A 147 -5.04 -5.26 17.19
C ASP A 147 -4.69 -6.28 16.09
N ILE A 148 -4.76 -5.82 14.84
CA ILE A 148 -4.44 -6.65 13.66
C ILE A 148 -2.95 -6.98 13.65
N ALA A 149 -2.08 -6.00 13.95
CA ALA A 149 -0.64 -6.21 14.05
C ALA A 149 -0.29 -7.22 15.15
N ALA A 150 -0.88 -7.09 16.35
CA ALA A 150 -0.63 -8.00 17.46
C ALA A 150 -1.07 -9.43 17.13
N GLN A 151 -2.24 -9.61 16.53
CA GLN A 151 -2.72 -10.93 16.12
C GLN A 151 -1.85 -11.54 15.00
N TRP A 152 -1.44 -10.74 14.02
CA TRP A 152 -0.54 -11.18 12.96
C TRP A 152 0.83 -11.60 13.51
N LEU A 153 1.42 -10.81 14.41
CA LEU A 153 2.69 -11.14 15.07
C LEU A 153 2.61 -12.43 15.89
N LYS A 154 1.44 -12.83 16.40
CA LYS A 154 1.28 -14.09 17.14
C LYS A 154 1.25 -15.32 16.23
N LYS A 155 0.79 -15.20 14.99
CA LYS A 155 0.61 -16.36 14.11
C LYS A 155 1.86 -16.75 13.35
N GLU A 156 2.35 -17.96 13.56
CA GLU A 156 3.57 -18.44 12.90
C GLU A 156 3.40 -18.69 11.41
N ALA A 157 2.22 -19.16 10.99
CA ALA A 157 1.93 -19.50 9.60
C ALA A 157 2.03 -18.32 8.63
N PHE A 158 2.03 -17.07 9.13
CA PHE A 158 2.16 -15.86 8.31
C PHE A 158 3.61 -15.52 7.96
N PHE A 159 4.59 -16.16 8.60
CA PHE A 159 6.00 -15.88 8.41
C PHE A 159 6.64 -17.01 7.62
N LEU A 160 6.87 -16.76 6.32
CA LEU A 160 7.73 -17.63 5.53
C LEU A 160 9.21 -17.27 5.76
N PRO A 161 10.13 -18.25 5.75
CA PRO A 161 11.56 -17.98 5.82
C PRO A 161 11.99 -17.07 4.66
N ASN A 162 12.77 -16.02 4.96
CA ASN A 162 13.31 -15.08 3.98
C ASN A 162 12.25 -14.37 3.11
N ASP A 163 11.08 -14.05 3.68
CA ASP A 163 10.06 -13.28 2.98
C ASP A 163 10.31 -11.75 3.12
N PRO A 164 10.76 -11.07 2.05
CA PRO A 164 11.06 -9.63 2.10
C PRO A 164 9.81 -8.78 2.35
N ASP A 165 8.62 -9.27 1.99
CA ASP A 165 7.38 -8.54 2.21
C ASP A 165 6.98 -8.56 3.69
N CYS A 166 7.20 -9.70 4.37
CA CYS A 166 7.05 -9.80 5.81
C CYS A 166 8.06 -8.94 6.57
N ASP A 167 9.33 -8.94 6.16
CA ASP A 167 10.37 -8.11 6.79
C ASP A 167 10.09 -6.61 6.65
N ARG A 168 9.57 -6.21 5.48
CA ARG A 168 9.13 -4.83 5.26
C ARG A 168 7.94 -4.47 6.12
N ALA A 169 6.95 -5.35 6.27
CA ALA A 169 5.81 -5.13 7.16
C ALA A 169 6.25 -5.01 8.63
N LEU A 170 7.12 -5.91 9.10
CA LEU A 170 7.73 -5.87 10.44
C LEU A 170 8.42 -4.54 10.70
N THR A 171 9.21 -4.06 9.75
CA THR A 171 9.94 -2.79 9.85
C THR A 171 8.98 -1.60 9.94
N LEU A 172 7.91 -1.60 9.13
CA LEU A 172 6.92 -0.52 9.17
C LEU A 172 6.15 -0.48 10.50
N ILE A 173 5.75 -1.64 11.02
CA ILE A 173 5.08 -1.75 12.32
C ILE A 173 6.00 -1.28 13.46
N ALA A 174 7.27 -1.69 13.44
CA ALA A 174 8.24 -1.28 14.44
C ALA A 174 8.46 0.25 14.46
N ARG A 175 8.45 0.89 13.29
CA ARG A 175 8.57 2.35 13.19
C ARG A 175 7.29 3.08 13.62
N SER A 176 6.13 2.58 13.22
CA SER A 176 4.85 3.23 13.49
C SER A 176 4.40 3.09 14.94
N GLN A 177 4.80 2.01 15.61
CA GLN A 177 4.31 1.65 16.95
C GLN A 177 5.44 1.58 18.01
N LYS A 178 6.50 2.37 17.82
CA LYS A 178 7.64 2.42 18.75
C LYS A 178 7.24 2.71 20.21
N ASP A 179 6.17 3.46 20.42
CA ASP A 179 5.70 3.87 21.75
C ASP A 179 4.65 2.90 22.33
N ASN A 180 4.24 1.87 21.58
CA ASN A 180 3.23 0.91 22.00
C ASN A 180 3.84 -0.28 22.75
N ILE A 181 3.86 -0.18 24.09
CA ILE A 181 4.43 -1.16 25.00
C ILE A 181 3.86 -2.57 24.81
N SER A 182 2.58 -2.70 24.40
CA SER A 182 1.92 -4.00 24.24
C SER A 182 2.45 -4.79 23.03
N ILE A 183 2.93 -4.11 21.99
CA ILE A 183 3.40 -4.73 20.75
C ILE A 183 4.91 -4.97 20.73
N LEU A 184 5.67 -4.16 21.48
CA LEU A 184 7.13 -4.28 21.55
C LEU A 184 7.61 -5.72 21.88
N PRO A 185 7.04 -6.46 22.84
CA PRO A 185 7.44 -7.85 23.10
C PRO A 185 7.16 -8.81 21.94
N LEU A 186 6.05 -8.60 21.23
CA LEU A 186 5.67 -9.43 20.07
C LEU A 186 6.60 -9.18 18.88
N LEU A 187 6.93 -7.91 18.64
CA LEU A 187 7.93 -7.52 17.64
C LEU A 187 9.31 -8.08 18.00
N LEU A 188 9.74 -7.89 19.25
CA LEU A 188 11.03 -8.37 19.75
C LEU A 188 11.17 -9.88 19.52
N HIS A 189 10.16 -10.65 19.94
CA HIS A 189 10.14 -12.09 19.72
C HIS A 189 10.27 -12.45 18.24
N ARG A 190 9.58 -11.74 17.35
CA ARG A 190 9.65 -11.99 15.90
C ARG A 190 11.01 -11.64 15.32
N PHE A 191 11.58 -10.49 15.66
CA PHE A 191 12.89 -10.05 15.18
C PHE A 191 14.01 -11.02 15.60
N VAL A 192 13.95 -11.53 16.83
CA VAL A 192 14.87 -12.57 17.31
C VAL A 192 14.65 -13.90 16.58
N LYS A 193 13.39 -14.32 16.38
CA LYS A 193 13.07 -15.57 15.67
C LYS A 193 13.52 -15.55 14.21
N THR A 194 13.39 -14.40 13.54
CA THR A 194 13.87 -14.20 12.16
C THR A 194 15.35 -13.83 12.09
N ARG A 195 16.06 -13.77 13.23
CA ARG A 195 17.48 -13.45 13.35
C ARG A 195 17.86 -12.15 12.63
N ARG A 196 17.03 -11.12 12.73
CA ARG A 196 17.30 -9.83 12.08
C ARG A 196 18.39 -9.05 12.85
N CYS A 197 19.33 -8.52 12.09
CA CYS A 197 20.49 -7.77 12.58
C CYS A 197 20.57 -6.34 12.00
N ASP A 198 19.56 -5.90 11.26
CA ASP A 198 19.53 -4.60 10.60
C ASP A 198 19.39 -3.43 11.61
N PHE A 199 19.61 -2.21 11.14
CA PHE A 199 19.54 -1.01 11.96
C PHE A 199 18.22 -0.90 12.75
N GLN A 200 17.11 -1.34 12.16
CA GLN A 200 15.80 -1.30 12.81
C GLN A 200 15.69 -2.33 13.93
N ALA A 201 16.27 -3.53 13.75
CA ALA A 201 16.36 -4.54 14.80
C ALA A 201 17.18 -4.03 15.99
N ARG A 202 18.35 -3.43 15.73
CA ARG A 202 19.21 -2.84 16.76
C ARG A 202 18.48 -1.77 17.56
N ASN A 203 17.84 -0.81 16.87
CA ASN A 203 17.07 0.24 17.52
C ASN A 203 15.94 -0.33 18.40
N LEU A 204 15.24 -1.36 17.91
CA LEU A 204 14.20 -2.05 18.68
C LEU A 204 14.77 -2.75 19.92
N TYR A 205 15.91 -3.42 19.81
CA TYR A 205 16.57 -4.09 20.94
C TYR A 205 17.00 -3.09 22.02
N THR A 206 17.62 -1.98 21.63
CA THR A 206 18.01 -0.90 22.54
C THR A 206 16.78 -0.27 23.21
N LEU A 207 15.71 -0.04 22.45
CA LEU A 207 14.46 0.51 22.96
C LEU A 207 13.83 -0.42 24.01
N CYS A 208 13.68 -1.70 23.70
CA CYS A 208 13.15 -2.69 24.63
C CYS A 208 13.99 -2.77 25.92
N LYS A 209 15.31 -2.59 25.82
CA LYS A 209 16.23 -2.59 26.98
C LYS A 209 15.99 -1.37 27.86
N LYS A 210 15.89 -0.19 27.24
CA LYS A 210 15.58 1.06 27.93
C LYS A 210 14.24 1.01 28.67
N VAL A 211 13.24 0.39 28.08
CA VAL A 211 11.88 0.23 28.66
C VAL A 211 11.80 -0.96 29.64
N ARG A 212 12.92 -1.68 29.87
CA ARG A 212 12.99 -2.85 30.78
C ARG A 212 12.02 -3.99 30.41
N LEU A 213 11.80 -4.20 29.11
CA LEU A 213 10.93 -5.26 28.60
C LEU A 213 11.66 -6.58 28.30
N LEU A 214 12.99 -6.63 28.45
CA LEU A 214 13.76 -7.85 28.19
C LEU A 214 13.92 -8.72 29.43
N SER A 215 13.68 -10.01 29.25
CA SER A 215 14.13 -11.06 30.16
C SER A 215 15.63 -11.34 29.94
N PRO A 216 16.39 -11.73 30.99
CA PRO A 216 17.81 -12.09 30.87
C PRO A 216 18.09 -13.15 29.79
N SER A 217 17.18 -14.11 29.62
CA SER A 217 17.31 -15.14 28.56
C SER A 217 17.17 -14.54 27.15
N MET A 218 16.34 -13.50 26.98
CA MET A 218 16.15 -12.84 25.69
C MET A 218 17.35 -11.95 25.36
N GLU A 219 17.95 -11.28 26.35
CA GLU A 219 19.18 -10.50 26.14
C GLU A 219 20.32 -11.38 25.65
N GLN A 220 20.51 -12.55 26.26
CA GLN A 220 21.50 -13.53 25.79
C GLN A 220 21.23 -13.97 24.34
N LYS A 221 19.97 -14.25 23.99
CA LYS A 221 19.60 -14.61 22.60
C LYS A 221 19.86 -13.47 21.61
N ILE A 222 19.72 -12.22 22.03
CA ILE A 222 20.01 -11.07 21.16
C ILE A 222 21.52 -10.93 20.99
N LEU A 223 22.31 -11.06 22.06
CA LEU A 223 23.76 -10.98 22.00
C LEU A 223 24.40 -12.10 21.17
N THR A 224 23.78 -13.28 21.08
CA THR A 224 24.26 -14.34 20.18
C THR A 224 23.99 -14.03 18.71
N ILE A 225 22.96 -13.24 18.40
CA ILE A 225 22.60 -12.84 17.03
C ILE A 225 23.33 -11.56 16.61
N VAL A 226 23.44 -10.60 17.54
CA VAL A 226 24.06 -9.29 17.37
C VAL A 226 24.91 -8.99 18.61
N PRO A 227 26.21 -9.37 18.59
CA PRO A 227 27.11 -9.24 19.76
C PRO A 227 27.25 -7.81 20.29
N ASP A 228 27.04 -6.82 19.43
CA ASP A 228 27.18 -5.39 19.67
C ASP A 228 25.83 -4.67 19.73
N ALA A 229 24.72 -5.38 19.99
CA ALA A 229 23.35 -4.85 19.97
C ALA A 229 23.10 -3.68 20.94
N PHE A 230 23.88 -3.62 22.02
CA PHE A 230 23.69 -2.65 23.10
C PHE A 230 24.85 -1.67 23.25
N THR A 231 25.85 -1.74 22.36
CA THR A 231 26.88 -0.73 22.26
C THR A 231 26.25 0.51 21.65
N GLU A 232 26.27 1.63 22.37
CA GLU A 232 25.81 2.92 21.85
C GLU A 232 26.61 3.24 20.58
N PHE A 233 25.98 3.15 19.42
CA PHE A 233 26.51 3.79 18.23
C PHE A 233 26.50 5.30 18.53
N PRO A 234 27.61 6.02 18.29
CA PRO A 234 27.63 7.46 18.53
C PRO A 234 26.50 8.07 17.71
N ALA A 235 25.57 8.73 18.42
CA ALA A 235 24.48 9.44 17.81
C ALA A 235 25.04 10.40 16.74
N MET A 236 24.34 10.51 15.62
CA MET A 236 24.55 11.53 14.57
C MET A 236 24.32 12.98 15.07
N ASP A 237 24.44 13.24 16.38
CA ASP A 237 24.48 14.60 16.94
C ASP A 237 25.89 15.22 16.82
N SER A 238 26.93 14.44 16.51
CA SER A 238 28.31 14.91 16.39
C SER A 238 28.69 15.51 15.03
N LEU A 239 27.78 15.54 14.04
CA LEU A 239 28.03 16.22 12.75
C LEU A 239 27.71 17.72 12.75
N ASN A 240 27.09 18.24 13.81
CA ASN A 240 26.86 19.68 13.99
C ASN A 240 27.98 20.40 14.76
N SER A 241 29.02 19.68 15.19
CA SER A 241 30.19 20.25 15.88
C SER A 241 31.42 20.30 14.98
N ILE A 242 31.25 20.57 13.69
CA ILE A 242 32.37 21.03 12.86
C ILE A 242 32.55 22.52 13.22
N PRO A 243 33.69 22.93 13.81
CA PRO A 243 33.94 24.35 14.03
C PRO A 243 34.06 25.01 12.65
N VAL A 244 33.18 25.96 12.38
CA VAL A 244 33.33 26.87 11.23
C VAL A 244 34.66 27.60 11.44
N PRO A 245 35.64 27.50 10.52
CA PRO A 245 36.86 28.28 10.63
C PRO A 245 36.50 29.75 10.50
N SER A 246 36.62 30.48 11.61
CA SER A 246 36.49 31.93 11.68
C SER A 246 37.76 32.55 11.10
N ASP A 247 37.97 32.47 9.80
CA ASP A 247 38.98 33.27 9.09
C ASP A 247 38.64 33.43 7.61
N ALA A 248 37.88 34.49 7.30
CA ALA A 248 37.93 35.16 6.00
C ALA A 248 37.32 36.56 6.13
N LYS A 249 38.12 37.48 6.67
CA LYS A 249 37.91 38.91 6.47
C LYS A 249 37.94 39.22 4.97
N SER A 250 36.93 39.96 4.53
CA SER A 250 36.97 41.00 3.49
C SER A 250 37.85 40.75 2.26
N ASN A 251 37.23 40.62 1.09
CA ASN A 251 37.52 41.59 0.04
C ASN A 251 36.33 41.80 -0.90
N THR A 252 36.09 43.09 -1.07
CA THR A 252 35.11 43.79 -1.89
C THR A 252 35.31 43.59 -3.39
N ALA A 253 34.18 43.74 -4.09
CA ALA A 253 34.02 44.18 -5.48
C ALA A 253 34.37 43.15 -6.57
N PHE A 254 33.38 42.78 -7.40
CA PHE A 254 33.20 43.35 -8.75
C PHE A 254 32.02 42.64 -9.48
N SER A 255 31.00 43.43 -9.84
CA SER A 255 30.29 43.42 -11.14
C SER A 255 29.55 42.16 -11.67
N SER A 256 28.22 42.27 -11.62
CA SER A 256 27.28 41.82 -12.68
C SER A 256 27.48 42.68 -13.96
N PRO A 257 26.92 42.41 -15.17
CA PRO A 257 26.18 41.25 -15.71
C PRO A 257 26.77 40.68 -17.03
N TYR A 258 26.45 39.44 -17.42
CA TYR A 258 26.55 39.01 -18.83
C TYR A 258 25.51 37.93 -19.20
N GLN A 259 24.41 38.38 -19.82
CA GLN A 259 23.79 37.77 -21.01
C GLN A 259 24.55 38.34 -22.23
N PRO A 260 24.59 37.76 -23.45
CA PRO A 260 23.67 36.81 -24.12
C PRO A 260 24.40 35.65 -24.87
N LYS A 261 23.73 34.62 -25.42
CA LYS A 261 22.95 34.57 -26.68
C LYS A 261 21.98 33.39 -26.66
#